data_AF-A0A060BYC5-F1
#
_entry.id   AF-A0A060BYC5-F1
#
_cell.length_a   1.000
_cell.length_b   1.000
_cell.length_c   1.000
_cell.angle_alpha   90.00
_cell.angle_beta   90.00
_cell.angle_gamma   90.00
#
_symmetry.space_group_name_H-M   'P 1'
#
loop_
_entity.id
_entity.type
_entity.pdbx_description
1 polymer ?
#
loop_
_entity_poly.entity_id
_entity_poly.type
_entity_poly.pdbx_seq_one_letter_code
_entity_poly.pdbx_strand_id
1 'polypeptide(L)'
;RWGIEREELRPIVVSDGPAGVSKVTVNKAKAEKAICYPAGSAMASTWNVDLESRLGQAMGLECREHGVDLLLPGHEHQAQSQMRTQFEYFSE
;
A
#
# COMPACT_ATOMS: atom_id res chain seq x y z
N ARG A 1 5.11 -3.36 -19.21
CA ARG A 1 4.25 -2.25 -18.71
C ARG A 1 3.45 -1.75 -19.90
N TRP A 2 2.12 -1.68 -19.78
CA TRP A 2 1.22 -1.40 -20.91
C TRP A 2 0.91 0.10 -20.97
N GLY A 3 1.36 0.77 -22.02
CA GLY A 3 1.07 2.17 -22.36
C GLY A 3 0.86 2.27 -23.87
N ILE A 4 0.23 3.35 -24.34
CA ILE A 4 -0.03 3.57 -25.78
C ILE A 4 0.81 4.76 -26.24
N GLU A 5 2.00 4.46 -26.77
CA GLU A 5 3.01 5.48 -27.13
C GLU A 5 2.51 6.45 -28.21
N ARG A 6 1.76 5.96 -29.21
CA ARG A 6 1.18 6.81 -30.28
C ARG A 6 0.24 7.88 -29.75
N GLU A 7 -0.40 7.62 -28.62
CA GLU A 7 -1.34 8.54 -27.96
C GLU A 7 -0.68 9.27 -26.78
N GLU A 8 0.67 9.17 -26.64
CA GLU A 8 1.45 9.75 -25.54
C GLU A 8 1.01 9.29 -24.13
N LEU A 9 0.35 8.13 -24.05
CA LEU A 9 -0.13 7.56 -22.79
C LEU A 9 0.94 6.68 -22.15
N ARG A 10 1.59 7.21 -21.11
CA ARG A 10 2.55 6.45 -20.31
C ARG A 10 1.85 5.29 -19.56
N PRO A 11 2.55 4.19 -19.28
CA PRO A 11 2.02 3.12 -18.43
C PRO A 11 1.80 3.60 -17.00
N ILE A 12 0.76 3.05 -16.37
CA ILE A 12 0.49 3.19 -14.93
C ILE A 12 1.29 2.15 -14.16
N VAL A 13 1.92 2.58 -13.08
CA VAL A 13 2.66 1.73 -12.14
C VAL A 13 1.80 1.45 -10.92
N VAL A 14 1.51 0.18 -10.69
CA VAL A 14 0.73 -0.29 -9.55
C VAL A 14 1.65 -1.03 -8.58
N SER A 15 1.44 -0.82 -7.29
CA SER A 15 2.13 -1.54 -6.22
C SER A 15 1.12 -2.02 -5.19
N ASP A 16 1.38 -3.20 -4.61
CA ASP A 16 0.64 -3.68 -3.44
C ASP A 16 0.94 -2.79 -2.22
N GLY A 17 0.01 -2.65 -1.28
CA GLY A 17 0.29 -1.80 -0.11
C GLY A 17 -0.80 -1.47 0.89
N PRO A 18 -1.36 -2.44 1.63
CA PRO A 18 -2.01 -2.13 2.91
C PRO A 18 -1.03 -1.55 3.95
N ALA A 19 0.26 -1.90 3.88
CA ALA A 19 1.29 -1.48 4.83
C ALA A 19 2.40 -0.62 4.19
N GLY A 20 2.13 0.00 3.03
CA GLY A 20 3.09 0.84 2.29
C GLY A 20 3.55 0.24 0.97
N VAL A 21 4.43 0.96 0.26
CA VAL A 21 4.90 0.60 -1.08
C VAL A 21 5.75 -0.67 -1.04
N SER A 22 5.45 -1.62 -1.93
CA SER A 22 6.27 -2.82 -2.13
C SER A 22 6.71 -2.95 -3.59
N LYS A 23 7.97 -2.60 -3.85
CA LYS A 23 8.64 -2.88 -5.12
C LYS A 23 9.43 -4.18 -5.03
N VAL A 24 8.70 -5.29 -5.16
CA VAL A 24 9.32 -6.63 -5.16
C VAL A 24 10.18 -6.78 -6.41
N THR A 25 11.47 -7.07 -6.21
CA THR A 25 12.36 -7.47 -7.28
C THR A 25 12.90 -8.88 -6.98
N VAL A 26 13.14 -9.67 -8.03
CA VAL A 26 13.57 -11.08 -7.91
C VAL A 26 14.89 -11.19 -7.13
N ASN A 27 15.75 -10.18 -7.22
CA ASN A 27 16.95 -10.06 -6.43
C ASN A 27 16.72 -9.16 -5.21
N LYS A 28 16.50 -9.74 -4.03
CA LYS A 28 16.27 -8.98 -2.78
C LYS A 28 17.37 -7.94 -2.46
N ALA A 29 18.61 -8.14 -2.92
CA ALA A 29 19.68 -7.16 -2.73
C ALA A 29 19.50 -5.87 -3.56
N LYS A 30 18.63 -5.91 -4.57
CA LYS A 30 18.23 -4.76 -5.41
C LYS A 30 16.84 -4.22 -5.05
N ALA A 31 16.21 -4.73 -4.00
CA ALA A 31 14.94 -4.19 -3.55
C ALA A 31 15.14 -2.74 -3.09
N GLU A 32 14.31 -1.84 -3.59
CA GLU A 32 14.26 -0.47 -3.09
C GLU A 32 13.76 -0.50 -1.64
N LYS A 33 14.38 0.29 -0.76
CA LYS A 33 13.91 0.44 0.62
C LYS A 33 12.60 1.22 0.62
N ALA A 34 11.63 0.74 1.36
CA ALA A 34 10.36 1.40 1.62
C ALA A 34 10.05 1.36 3.12
N ILE A 35 9.17 2.23 3.57
CA ILE A 35 8.66 2.32 4.92
C ILE A 35 7.63 1.21 5.13
N CYS A 36 7.78 0.48 6.23
CA CYS A 36 6.79 -0.48 6.69
C CYS A 36 5.89 0.23 7.70
N TYR A 37 4.65 0.52 7.31
CA TYR A 37 3.68 1.18 8.18
C TYR A 37 2.98 0.17 9.10
N PRO A 38 2.38 0.64 10.22
CA PRO A 38 1.56 -0.23 11.06
C PRO A 38 0.42 -0.86 10.24
N ALA A 39 0.08 -2.10 10.57
CA ALA A 39 -1.00 -2.82 9.90
C ALA A 39 -2.37 -2.18 10.18
N GLY A 40 -3.36 -2.44 9.31
CA GLY A 40 -4.70 -1.86 9.40
C GLY A 40 -5.35 -2.04 10.78
N SER A 41 -5.22 -3.22 11.38
CA SER A 41 -5.75 -3.52 12.72
C SER A 41 -5.10 -2.70 13.84
N ALA A 42 -3.79 -2.44 13.73
CA ALA A 42 -3.06 -1.59 14.67
C ALA A 42 -3.46 -0.12 14.53
N MET A 43 -3.65 0.35 13.29
CA MET A 43 -4.14 1.70 13.02
C MET A 43 -5.59 1.89 13.48
N ALA A 44 -6.46 0.92 13.22
CA ALA A 44 -7.84 0.94 13.68
C ALA A 44 -7.95 1.00 15.21
N SER A 45 -7.03 0.34 15.92
CA SER A 45 -6.96 0.38 17.39
C SER A 45 -6.70 1.77 17.96
N THR A 46 -6.27 2.74 17.14
CA THR A 46 -6.12 4.15 17.57
C THR A 46 -7.43 4.92 17.60
N TRP A 47 -8.47 4.44 16.89
CA TRP A 47 -9.75 5.13 16.70
C TRP A 47 -9.61 6.60 16.26
N ASN A 48 -8.55 6.91 15.49
CA ASN A 48 -8.20 8.27 15.12
C ASN A 48 -8.16 8.46 13.59
N VAL A 49 -9.23 9.02 13.04
CA VAL A 49 -9.39 9.27 11.59
C VAL A 49 -8.38 10.30 11.07
N ASP A 50 -8.01 11.30 11.88
CA ASP A 50 -7.02 12.30 11.48
C ASP A 50 -5.63 11.68 11.35
N LEU A 51 -5.30 10.73 12.24
CA LEU A 51 -4.06 9.97 12.16
C LEU A 51 -4.03 9.08 10.92
N GLU A 52 -5.13 8.41 10.59
CA GLU A 52 -5.26 7.58 9.39
C GLU A 52 -5.11 8.43 8.11
N SER A 53 -5.71 9.62 8.07
CA SER A 53 -5.55 10.55 6.95
C SER A 53 -4.09 10.98 6.75
N ARG A 54 -3.38 11.25 7.85
CA ARG A 54 -1.94 11.59 7.81
C ARG A 54 -1.08 10.42 7.35
N LEU A 55 -1.43 9.19 7.76
CA LEU A 55 -0.77 7.98 7.28
C LEU A 55 -0.93 7.83 5.77
N GLY A 56 -2.15 7.98 5.25
CA GLY A 56 -2.42 7.93 3.81
C GLY A 56 -1.66 9.00 3.02
N GLN A 57 -1.52 10.21 3.56
CA GLN A 57 -0.69 11.27 2.96
C GLN A 57 0.80 10.89 2.91
N ALA A 58 1.32 10.28 3.98
CA ALA A 58 2.70 9.79 4.03
C ALA A 58 2.95 8.67 3.01
N MET A 59 2.04 7.68 2.94
CA MET A 59 2.10 6.62 1.93
C MET A 59 2.03 7.20 0.50
N GLY A 60 1.21 8.22 0.27
CA GLY A 60 1.11 8.90 -1.03
C GLY A 60 2.38 9.67 -1.41
N LEU A 61 3.07 10.28 -0.44
CA LEU A 61 4.39 10.89 -0.65
C LEU A 61 5.41 9.85 -1.10
N GLU A 62 5.47 8.73 -0.41
CA GLU A 62 6.37 7.63 -0.72
C GLU A 62 6.07 6.99 -2.09
N CYS A 63 4.79 6.82 -2.45
CA CYS A 63 4.40 6.37 -3.78
C CYS A 63 5.02 7.25 -4.88
N ARG A 64 5.03 8.58 -4.70
CA ARG A 64 5.64 9.50 -5.66
C ARG A 64 7.15 9.32 -5.75
N GLU A 65 7.83 9.15 -4.62
CA GLU A 65 9.28 8.90 -4.59
C GLU A 65 9.65 7.60 -5.30
N HIS A 66 8.80 6.57 -5.18
CA HIS A 66 8.98 5.31 -5.86
C HIS A 66 8.38 5.28 -7.28
N GLY A 67 7.77 6.35 -7.79
CA GLY A 67 7.12 6.34 -9.10
C GLY A 67 6.01 5.28 -9.23
N VAL A 68 5.27 5.08 -8.15
CA VAL A 68 4.03 4.29 -8.08
C VAL A 68 2.86 5.26 -8.27
N ASP A 69 2.00 4.96 -9.23
CA ASP A 69 0.82 5.77 -9.56
C ASP A 69 -0.41 5.34 -8.76
N LEU A 70 -0.49 4.05 -8.40
CA LEU A 70 -1.60 3.47 -7.67
C LEU A 70 -1.12 2.45 -6.63
N LEU A 71 -1.46 2.71 -5.37
CA LEU A 71 -1.24 1.79 -4.25
C LEU A 71 -2.52 0.98 -4.02
N LEU A 72 -2.41 -0.35 -3.96
CA LEU A 72 -3.55 -1.21 -3.72
C LEU A 72 -3.89 -1.25 -2.23
N PRO A 73 -5.15 -0.97 -1.84
CA PRO A 73 -5.55 -1.03 -0.44
C PRO A 73 -5.66 -2.48 0.05
N GLY A 74 -5.56 -2.66 1.37
CA GLY A 74 -5.99 -3.88 2.04
C GLY A 74 -7.52 -4.02 2.04
N HIS A 75 -7.99 -5.20 2.46
CA HIS A 75 -9.42 -5.42 2.64
C HIS A 75 -9.93 -4.80 3.95
N GLU A 76 -11.21 -4.43 3.99
CA GLU A 76 -11.77 -3.61 5.06
C GLU A 76 -12.25 -4.41 6.29
N HIS A 77 -12.74 -5.64 6.11
CA HIS A 77 -13.46 -6.39 7.14
C HIS A 77 -12.95 -7.83 7.33
N GLN A 78 -12.70 -8.18 8.59
CA GLN A 78 -12.27 -9.51 9.03
C GLN A 78 -13.50 -10.39 9.35
N ALA A 79 -14.03 -11.08 8.34
CA ALA A 79 -15.21 -11.94 8.51
C ALA A 79 -14.98 -13.16 9.43
N GLN A 80 -13.73 -13.61 9.61
CA GLN A 80 -13.38 -14.77 10.44
C GLN A 80 -12.02 -14.59 11.11
N SER A 81 -11.93 -14.91 12.41
CA SER A 81 -10.71 -14.76 13.23
C SER A 81 -9.57 -15.72 12.91
N GLN A 82 -9.73 -16.59 11.92
CA GLN A 82 -8.68 -17.53 11.48
C GLN A 82 -8.08 -17.16 10.12
N MET A 83 -8.52 -16.06 9.50
CA MET A 83 -7.95 -15.61 8.24
C MET A 83 -6.49 -15.18 8.44
N ARG A 84 -5.59 -15.72 7.61
CA ARG A 84 -4.15 -15.41 7.70
C ARG A 84 -3.82 -13.93 7.44
N THR A 85 -4.66 -13.26 6.66
CA THR A 85 -4.55 -11.84 6.32
C THR A 85 -5.19 -10.92 7.35
N GLN A 86 -5.67 -11.46 8.49
CA GLN A 86 -6.46 -10.71 9.48
C GLN A 86 -5.80 -9.40 9.95
N PHE A 87 -4.47 -9.38 10.02
CA PHE A 87 -3.72 -8.23 10.50
C PHE A 87 -3.84 -7.01 9.57
N GLU A 88 -4.12 -7.23 8.27
CA GLU A 88 -4.24 -6.19 7.25
C GLU A 88 -5.63 -5.54 7.19
N TYR A 89 -6.66 -6.14 7.82
CA TYR A 89 -8.00 -5.54 7.90
C TYR A 89 -8.08 -4.53 9.05
N PHE A 90 -9.07 -3.64 8.98
CA PHE A 90 -9.29 -2.63 10.02
C PHE A 90 -10.04 -3.19 11.24
N SER A 91 -11.13 -3.90 11.00
CA SER A 91 -11.99 -4.41 12.06
C SER A 91 -12.56 -5.79 11.75
N GLU A 92 -13.14 -6.40 12.78
CA GLU A 92 -14.05 -7.55 12.67
C GLU A 92 -15.37 -7.22 11.97
#